data_AF-A0A0F6W150-F1
#
_entry.id   AF-A0A0F6W150-F1
#
_cell.length_a   1.000
_cell.length_b   1.000
_cell.length_c   1.000
_cell.angle_alpha   90.00
_cell.angle_beta   90.00
_cell.angle_gamma   90.00
#
_symmetry.space_group_name_H-M   'P 1'
#
loop_
_entity.id
_entity.type
_entity.pdbx_description
1 polymer ?
#
loop_
_entity_poly.entity_id
_entity_poly.type
_entity_poly.pdbx_seq_one_letter_code
_entity_poly.pdbx_strand_id
1 'polypeptide(L)'
;MADERETPRYTREEVEEILRRAAERTHDRGDALRHDELVAAAREAGIDVSAVESAAGELAERREDRLAVESWKAARRRRFASHFLTWLVVNAGLFLLDLLGGPGWWFFYPLLGWGIAVALQGVGALREPTPAQVERVTRKDRRRREAERKREARRLEREARRHRDRGDRDRRKRIEKEFERAVESGVSALLQAATKHLDKATRRDEGPLPDTEFNRYVARKKGGPTGARVGDVGDGDGRGPRVRVDHDEDFDDEDERERRGSSRKLRR
;
A
#
# COMPACT_ATOMS: atom_id res chain seq x y z
N MET A 1 58.76 48.34 18.62
CA MET A 1 58.26 48.34 17.23
C MET A 1 57.74 46.94 16.96
N ALA A 2 56.47 46.69 17.30
CA ALA A 2 55.84 45.38 17.11
C ALA A 2 55.38 45.29 15.66
N ASP A 3 55.84 44.25 14.98
CA ASP A 3 55.49 43.87 13.62
C ASP A 3 53.99 43.50 13.58
N GLU A 4 53.16 44.41 13.06
CA GLU A 4 51.76 44.15 12.72
C GLU A 4 51.76 43.10 11.60
N ARG A 5 51.68 41.82 11.99
CA ARG A 5 51.47 40.74 11.02
C ARG A 5 50.11 40.94 10.38
N GLU A 6 50.10 41.44 9.15
CA GLU A 6 48.90 41.51 8.32
C GLU A 6 48.22 40.14 8.32
N THR A 7 46.98 40.09 8.78
CA THR A 7 46.16 38.88 8.72
C THR A 7 46.00 38.49 7.25
N PRO A 8 46.39 37.26 6.85
CA PRO A 8 46.27 36.84 5.47
C PRO A 8 44.81 36.91 5.03
N ARG A 9 44.55 37.55 3.88
CA ARG A 9 43.23 37.51 3.23
C ARG A 9 43.19 36.32 2.29
N TYR A 10 42.15 35.51 2.40
CA TYR A 10 41.94 34.34 1.56
C TYR A 10 40.81 34.62 0.58
N THR A 11 40.99 34.21 -0.67
CA THR A 11 39.94 34.19 -1.68
C THR A 11 38.91 33.12 -1.35
N ARG A 12 37.73 33.20 -1.96
CA ARG A 12 36.66 32.22 -1.73
C ARG A 12 37.12 30.80 -2.10
N GLU A 13 37.82 30.67 -3.21
CA GLU A 13 38.37 29.42 -3.72
C GLU A 13 39.42 28.85 -2.76
N GLU A 14 40.28 29.70 -2.18
CA GLU A 14 41.27 29.30 -1.18
C GLU A 14 40.60 28.85 0.13
N VAL A 15 39.56 29.57 0.59
CA VAL A 15 38.78 29.16 1.77
C VAL A 15 38.13 27.80 1.55
N GLU A 16 37.47 27.59 0.41
CA GLU A 16 36.84 26.31 0.06
C GLU A 16 37.87 25.17 0.02
N GLU A 17 39.05 25.42 -0.56
CA GLU A 17 40.14 24.44 -0.63
C GLU A 17 40.72 24.12 0.75
N ILE A 18 40.92 25.13 1.61
CA ILE A 18 41.42 24.97 2.98
C ILE A 18 40.41 24.17 3.80
N LEU A 19 39.12 24.52 3.74
CA LEU A 19 38.06 23.81 4.45
C LEU A 19 37.93 22.37 3.97
N ARG A 20 38.00 22.11 2.66
CA ARG A 20 38.00 20.75 2.11
C ARG A 20 39.15 19.93 2.66
N ARG A 21 40.38 20.45 2.60
CA ARG A 21 41.58 19.76 3.12
C ARG A 21 41.57 19.60 4.64
N ALA A 22 40.92 20.51 5.37
CA ALA A 22 40.76 20.39 6.82
C ALA A 22 39.77 19.27 7.14
N ALA A 23 38.62 19.23 6.48
CA ALA A 23 37.63 18.17 6.63
C ALA A 23 38.20 16.79 6.28
N GLU A 24 38.98 16.68 5.21
CA GLU A 24 39.68 15.44 4.80
C GLU A 24 40.73 14.95 5.82
N ARG A 25 41.27 15.83 6.66
CA ARG A 25 42.22 15.45 7.72
C ARG A 25 41.53 15.09 9.04
N THR A 26 40.40 15.73 9.34
CA THR A 26 39.62 15.47 10.56
C THR A 26 38.84 14.16 10.45
N HIS A 27 38.36 13.83 9.25
CA HIS A 27 37.68 12.57 8.97
C HIS A 27 38.65 11.55 8.36
N ASP A 28 39.06 10.55 9.13
CA ASP A 28 39.83 9.42 8.59
C ASP A 28 38.98 8.62 7.58
N ARG A 29 39.65 7.97 6.62
CA ARG A 29 39.19 7.57 5.27
C ARG A 29 37.96 6.65 5.12
N GLY A 30 37.04 6.55 6.08
CA GLY A 30 35.92 5.60 6.04
C GLY A 30 34.54 6.13 6.45
N ASP A 31 34.45 7.09 7.37
CA ASP A 31 33.15 7.45 7.95
C ASP A 31 32.51 8.63 7.21
N ALA A 32 31.58 8.30 6.33
CA ALA A 32 30.65 9.27 5.81
C ALA A 32 29.79 9.80 6.97
N LEU A 33 29.84 11.12 7.20
CA LEU A 33 28.98 11.81 8.16
C LEU A 33 27.52 11.41 7.92
N ARG A 34 26.87 10.92 8.97
CA ARG A 34 25.44 10.65 8.93
C ARG A 34 24.68 11.98 8.88
N HIS A 35 23.47 11.95 8.33
CA HIS A 35 22.69 13.18 8.08
C HIS A 35 22.43 14.00 9.36
N ASP A 36 22.23 13.30 10.48
CA ASP A 36 22.09 13.87 11.82
C ASP A 36 23.36 14.59 12.30
N GLU A 37 24.53 14.03 12.03
CA GLU A 37 25.83 14.65 12.37
C GLU A 37 26.10 15.90 11.53
N LEU A 38 25.72 15.87 10.24
CA LEU A 38 25.82 17.03 9.35
C LEU A 38 24.96 18.19 9.84
N VAL A 39 23.72 17.91 10.26
CA VAL A 39 22.80 18.93 10.79
C VAL A 39 23.30 19.48 12.14
N ALA A 40 23.90 18.63 12.98
CA ALA A 40 24.51 19.06 14.24
C ALA A 40 25.70 20.00 14.00
N ALA A 41 26.61 19.64 13.10
CA ALA A 41 27.76 20.47 12.72
C ALA A 41 27.32 21.80 12.08
N ALA A 42 26.25 21.79 11.27
CA ALA A 42 25.69 23.01 10.70
C ALA A 42 25.19 23.98 11.76
N ARG A 43 24.47 23.48 12.78
CA ARG A 43 24.01 24.31 13.91
C ARG A 43 25.19 24.89 14.70
N GLU A 44 26.21 24.09 14.95
CA GLU A 44 27.41 24.53 15.68
C GLU A 44 28.17 25.62 14.91
N ALA A 45 28.25 25.48 13.58
CA ALA A 45 28.84 26.48 12.69
C ALA A 45 27.96 27.72 12.47
N GLY A 46 26.75 27.77 13.05
CA GLY A 46 25.79 28.86 12.84
C GLY A 46 25.17 28.90 11.44
N ILE A 47 25.23 27.80 10.69
CA ILE A 47 24.62 27.64 9.36
C ILE A 47 23.16 27.24 9.54
N ASP A 48 22.27 27.87 8.77
CA ASP A 48 20.84 27.56 8.79
C ASP A 48 20.57 26.10 8.36
N VAL A 49 19.82 25.37 9.19
CA VAL A 49 19.52 23.95 8.96
C VAL A 49 18.70 23.75 7.68
N SER A 50 17.76 24.64 7.38
CA SER A 50 16.94 24.51 6.17
C SER A 50 17.75 24.71 4.89
N ALA A 51 18.79 25.56 4.93
CA ALA A 51 19.75 25.72 3.85
C ALA A 51 20.58 24.44 3.64
N VAL A 52 21.01 23.78 4.73
CA VAL A 52 21.74 22.50 4.66
C VAL A 52 20.84 21.38 4.14
N GLU A 53 19.59 21.29 4.60
CA GLU A 53 18.62 20.30 4.13
C GLU A 53 18.31 20.47 2.65
N SER A 54 18.13 21.72 2.19
CA SER A 54 17.92 22.03 0.77
C SER A 54 19.11 21.62 -0.08
N ALA A 55 20.33 21.97 0.34
CA ALA A 55 21.57 21.60 -0.35
C ALA A 55 21.79 20.07 -0.35
N ALA A 56 21.51 19.39 0.76
CA ALA A 56 21.58 17.93 0.86
C ALA A 56 20.57 17.25 -0.07
N GLY A 57 19.34 17.80 -0.16
CA GLY A 57 18.31 17.35 -1.08
C GLY A 57 18.73 17.46 -2.54
N GLU A 58 19.25 18.63 -2.96
CA GLU A 58 19.77 18.82 -4.32
C GLU A 58 20.91 17.86 -4.66
N LEU A 59 21.82 17.63 -3.72
CA LEU A 59 22.94 16.71 -3.92
C LEU A 59 22.47 15.25 -4.02
N ALA A 60 21.50 14.86 -3.19
CA ALA A 60 20.90 13.53 -3.27
C ALA A 60 20.24 13.32 -4.64
N GLU A 61 19.45 14.27 -5.13
CA GLU A 61 18.82 14.20 -6.45
C GLU A 61 19.86 14.08 -7.58
N ARG A 62 20.92 14.90 -7.54
CA ARG A 62 22.03 14.82 -8.51
C ARG A 62 22.76 13.48 -8.46
N ARG A 63 23.00 12.94 -7.26
CA ARG A 63 23.63 11.61 -7.09
C ARG A 63 22.73 10.52 -7.69
N GLU A 64 21.45 10.57 -7.41
CA GLU A 64 20.50 9.60 -7.94
C GLU A 64 20.41 9.65 -9.47
N ASP A 65 20.41 10.83 -10.09
CA ASP A 65 20.45 10.98 -11.55
C ASP A 65 21.75 10.40 -12.14
N ARG A 66 22.90 10.64 -11.49
CA ARG A 66 24.18 10.07 -11.91
C ARG A 66 24.16 8.54 -11.85
N LEU A 67 23.67 7.97 -10.74
CA LEU A 67 23.54 6.53 -10.58
C LEU A 67 22.58 5.90 -11.61
N ALA A 68 21.49 6.58 -11.93
CA ALA A 68 20.56 6.14 -12.98
C ALA A 68 21.26 6.10 -14.35
N VAL A 69 22.06 7.11 -14.67
CA VAL A 69 22.82 7.19 -15.92
C VAL A 69 23.93 6.14 -15.96
N GLU A 70 24.68 5.94 -14.87
CA GLU A 70 25.75 4.96 -14.76
C GLU A 70 25.23 3.53 -14.88
N SER A 71 24.17 3.19 -14.17
CA SER A 71 23.53 1.87 -14.25
C SER A 71 23.00 1.59 -15.65
N TRP A 72 22.41 2.60 -16.32
CA TRP A 72 21.98 2.50 -17.71
C TRP A 72 23.17 2.27 -18.66
N LYS A 73 24.28 3.00 -18.51
CA LYS A 73 25.52 2.77 -19.30
C LYS A 73 26.05 1.35 -19.08
N ALA A 74 26.11 0.90 -17.83
CA ALA A 74 26.58 -0.44 -17.49
C ALA A 74 25.69 -1.53 -18.10
N ALA A 75 24.37 -1.39 -18.04
CA ALA A 75 23.43 -2.32 -18.66
C ALA A 75 23.62 -2.39 -20.19
N ARG A 76 23.82 -1.25 -20.85
CA ARG A 76 24.09 -1.19 -22.30
C ARG A 76 25.38 -1.92 -22.68
N ARG A 77 26.46 -1.71 -21.91
CA ARG A 77 27.74 -2.41 -22.12
C ARG A 77 27.63 -3.90 -21.91
N ARG A 78 26.94 -4.34 -20.84
CA ARG A 78 26.69 -5.78 -20.57
C ARG A 78 25.90 -6.44 -21.69
N ARG A 79 24.84 -5.79 -22.19
CA ARG A 79 24.05 -6.29 -23.32
C ARG A 79 24.91 -6.44 -24.57
N PHE A 80 25.74 -5.44 -24.89
CA PHE A 80 26.66 -5.52 -26.02
C PHE A 80 27.69 -6.65 -25.84
N ALA A 81 28.32 -6.76 -24.67
CA ALA A 81 29.31 -7.79 -24.37
C ALA A 81 28.75 -9.21 -24.57
N SER A 82 27.50 -9.45 -24.17
CA SER A 82 26.84 -10.75 -24.42
C SER A 82 26.68 -11.05 -25.91
N HIS A 83 26.26 -10.09 -26.72
CA HIS A 83 26.10 -10.31 -28.17
C HIS A 83 27.46 -10.48 -28.86
N PHE A 84 28.45 -9.70 -28.44
CA PHE A 84 29.82 -9.81 -28.93
C PHE A 84 30.45 -11.17 -28.60
N LEU A 85 30.23 -11.67 -27.37
CA LEU A 85 30.73 -12.98 -26.97
C LEU A 85 30.10 -14.10 -27.80
N THR A 86 28.77 -14.07 -28.01
CA THR A 86 28.10 -15.04 -28.88
C THR A 86 28.67 -14.99 -30.30
N TRP A 87 28.83 -13.79 -30.87
CA TRP A 87 29.44 -13.61 -32.18
C TRP A 87 30.87 -14.19 -32.22
N LEU A 88 31.68 -13.93 -31.20
CA LEU A 88 33.05 -14.44 -31.11
C LEU A 88 33.09 -15.97 -31.06
N VAL A 89 32.25 -16.59 -30.24
CA VAL A 89 32.17 -18.06 -30.10
C VAL A 89 31.74 -18.71 -31.41
N VAL A 90 30.72 -18.17 -32.08
CA VAL A 90 30.23 -18.72 -33.34
C VAL A 90 31.29 -18.60 -34.44
N ASN A 91 31.98 -17.45 -34.55
CA ASN A 91 33.03 -17.27 -35.56
C ASN A 91 34.28 -18.12 -35.24
N ALA A 92 34.64 -18.30 -33.97
CA ALA A 92 35.72 -19.20 -33.57
C ALA A 92 35.40 -20.66 -33.94
N GLY A 93 34.15 -21.10 -33.77
CA GLY A 93 33.69 -22.42 -34.20
C GLY A 93 33.75 -22.60 -35.72
N LEU A 94 33.30 -21.60 -36.49
CA LEU A 94 33.39 -21.58 -37.95
C LEU A 94 34.84 -21.62 -38.44
N PHE A 95 35.72 -20.84 -37.82
CA PHE A 95 37.15 -20.85 -38.11
C PHE A 95 37.76 -22.24 -37.88
N LEU A 96 37.41 -22.89 -36.76
CA LEU A 96 37.91 -24.23 -36.45
C LEU A 96 37.39 -25.27 -37.46
N LEU A 97 36.13 -25.17 -37.88
CA LEU A 97 35.55 -26.03 -38.92
C LEU A 97 36.22 -25.82 -40.29
N ASP A 98 36.53 -24.58 -40.66
CA ASP A 98 37.25 -24.29 -41.91
C ASP A 98 38.66 -24.89 -41.88
N LEU A 99 39.36 -24.78 -40.74
CA LEU A 99 40.70 -25.36 -40.55
C LEU A 99 40.71 -26.90 -40.62
N LEU A 100 39.65 -27.55 -40.10
CA LEU A 100 39.50 -29.01 -40.11
C LEU A 100 38.95 -29.56 -41.44
N GLY A 101 38.20 -28.73 -42.19
CA GLY A 101 37.40 -29.14 -43.35
C GLY A 101 38.14 -29.12 -44.71
N GLY A 102 39.36 -28.59 -44.78
CA GLY A 102 40.16 -28.51 -46.01
C GLY A 102 40.48 -27.08 -46.43
N PRO A 103 41.03 -26.84 -47.64
CA PRO A 103 41.43 -25.50 -48.09
C PRO A 103 40.21 -24.62 -48.40
N GLY A 104 39.67 -23.99 -47.36
CA GLY A 104 38.61 -22.99 -47.44
C GLY A 104 39.05 -21.69 -46.77
N TRP A 105 38.62 -20.57 -47.35
CA TRP A 105 38.66 -19.24 -46.70
C TRP A 105 37.23 -18.74 -46.50
N TRP A 106 36.26 -19.65 -46.38
CA TRP A 106 34.84 -19.27 -46.39
C TRP A 106 34.38 -18.71 -45.05
N PHE A 107 35.11 -18.96 -43.95
CA PHE A 107 34.79 -18.38 -42.63
C PHE A 107 34.86 -16.83 -42.64
N PHE A 108 35.61 -16.24 -43.57
CA PHE A 108 35.71 -14.80 -43.73
C PHE A 108 34.38 -14.16 -44.15
N TYR A 109 33.55 -14.86 -44.93
CA TYR A 109 32.27 -14.28 -45.40
C TYR A 109 31.27 -14.06 -44.26
N PRO A 110 31.01 -15.04 -43.36
CA PRO A 110 30.34 -14.76 -42.11
C PRO A 110 31.07 -13.64 -41.38
N LEU A 111 32.33 -13.83 -40.97
CA LEU A 111 33.09 -12.91 -40.11
C LEU A 111 32.97 -11.45 -40.55
N LEU A 112 33.18 -11.16 -41.84
CA LEU A 112 33.09 -9.81 -42.39
C LEU A 112 31.64 -9.33 -42.52
N GLY A 113 30.71 -10.18 -42.96
CA GLY A 113 29.31 -9.82 -43.14
C GLY A 113 28.65 -9.33 -41.86
N TRP A 114 28.62 -10.18 -40.82
CA TRP A 114 28.01 -9.82 -39.53
C TRP A 114 28.96 -9.12 -38.56
N GLY A 115 30.28 -9.24 -38.73
CA GLY A 115 31.26 -8.63 -37.83
C GLY A 115 31.28 -7.12 -37.94
N ILE A 116 31.03 -6.57 -39.14
CA ILE A 116 30.87 -5.14 -39.33
C ILE A 116 29.66 -4.61 -38.56
N ALA A 117 28.51 -5.33 -38.61
CA ALA A 117 27.31 -4.93 -37.87
C ALA A 117 27.54 -4.95 -36.35
N VAL A 118 28.22 -5.98 -35.83
CA VAL A 118 28.60 -6.08 -34.41
C VAL A 118 29.59 -4.99 -34.01
N ALA A 119 30.58 -4.68 -34.85
CA ALA A 119 31.55 -3.61 -34.61
C ALA A 119 30.86 -2.23 -34.51
N LEU A 120 29.94 -1.93 -35.42
CA LEU A 120 29.14 -0.70 -35.38
C LEU A 120 28.28 -0.61 -34.11
N GLN A 121 27.70 -1.73 -33.68
CA GLN A 121 26.94 -1.81 -32.44
C GLN A 121 27.81 -1.61 -31.19
N GLY A 122 29.06 -2.07 -31.24
CA GLY A 122 30.08 -1.86 -30.20
C GLY A 122 30.49 -0.40 -30.07
N VAL A 123 30.77 0.26 -31.19
CA VAL A 123 31.06 1.71 -31.21
C VAL A 123 29.92 2.49 -30.55
N GLY A 124 28.67 2.13 -30.81
CA GLY A 124 27.52 2.73 -30.13
C GLY A 124 27.49 2.49 -28.62
N ALA A 125 27.89 1.31 -28.14
CA ALA A 125 27.86 0.94 -26.72
C ALA A 125 29.04 1.50 -25.91
N LEU A 126 30.20 1.72 -26.55
CA LEU A 126 31.40 2.29 -25.92
C LEU A 126 31.43 3.82 -25.98
N ARG A 127 30.82 4.45 -26.98
CA ARG A 127 30.74 5.91 -27.09
C ARG A 127 30.02 6.56 -25.91
N GLU A 128 30.44 7.78 -25.60
CA GLU A 128 29.77 8.60 -24.59
C GLU A 128 28.32 8.89 -25.00
N PRO A 129 27.36 8.81 -24.07
CA PRO A 129 25.97 9.12 -24.37
C PRO A 129 25.80 10.60 -24.68
N THR A 130 25.01 10.90 -25.71
CA THR A 130 24.62 12.28 -26.03
C THR A 130 23.84 12.89 -24.86
N PRO A 131 23.95 14.21 -24.59
CA PRO A 131 23.18 14.87 -23.52
C PRO A 131 21.68 14.57 -23.57
N ALA A 132 21.08 14.50 -24.77
CA ALA A 132 19.69 14.14 -24.96
C ALA A 132 19.35 12.70 -24.50
N GLN A 133 20.29 11.75 -24.56
CA GLN A 133 20.09 10.39 -24.05
C GLN A 133 20.14 10.37 -22.52
N VAL A 134 21.08 11.12 -21.92
CA VAL A 134 21.20 11.28 -20.48
C VAL A 134 19.92 11.86 -19.91
N GLU A 135 19.42 12.96 -20.49
CA GLU A 135 18.18 13.61 -20.08
C GLU A 135 16.96 12.68 -20.16
N ARG A 136 16.87 11.87 -21.23
CA ARG A 136 15.78 10.88 -21.35
C ARG A 136 15.81 9.84 -20.24
N VAL A 137 16.99 9.38 -19.85
CA VAL A 137 17.16 8.38 -18.78
C VAL A 137 16.79 9.00 -17.43
N THR A 138 17.34 10.16 -17.09
CA THR A 138 17.02 10.86 -15.83
C THR A 138 15.54 11.21 -15.75
N ARG A 139 14.97 11.78 -16.82
CA ARG A 139 13.53 12.12 -16.89
C ARG A 139 12.64 10.90 -16.73
N LYS A 140 12.99 9.78 -17.35
CA LYS A 140 12.21 8.53 -17.24
C LYS A 140 12.28 7.98 -15.83
N ASP A 141 13.46 8.02 -15.22
CA ASP A 141 13.67 7.51 -13.86
C ASP A 141 12.94 8.37 -12.81
N ARG A 142 13.05 9.69 -12.92
CA ARG A 142 12.28 10.65 -12.11
C ARG A 142 10.77 10.40 -12.18
N ARG A 143 10.23 10.29 -13.41
CA ARG A 143 8.80 9.97 -13.63
C ARG A 143 8.38 8.66 -13.01
N ARG A 144 9.24 7.65 -13.04
CA ARG A 144 8.95 6.35 -12.43
C ARG A 144 8.85 6.47 -10.92
N ARG A 145 9.80 7.15 -10.28
CA ARG A 145 9.81 7.37 -8.82
C ARG A 145 8.62 8.20 -8.35
N GLU A 146 8.28 9.27 -9.08
CA GLU A 146 7.08 10.07 -8.81
C GLU A 146 5.81 9.23 -8.90
N ALA A 147 5.71 8.37 -9.93
CA ALA A 147 4.58 7.47 -10.08
C ALA A 147 4.49 6.44 -8.95
N GLU A 148 5.63 5.89 -8.50
CA GLU A 148 5.72 4.97 -7.37
C GLU A 148 5.29 5.66 -6.06
N ARG A 149 5.82 6.84 -5.75
CA ARG A 149 5.42 7.65 -4.59
C ARG A 149 3.92 7.99 -4.61
N LYS A 150 3.39 8.37 -5.77
CA LYS A 150 1.95 8.66 -5.93
C LYS A 150 1.10 7.41 -5.74
N ARG A 151 1.57 6.23 -6.16
CA ARG A 151 0.88 4.95 -5.94
C ARG A 151 0.89 4.58 -4.47
N GLU A 152 2.00 4.76 -3.78
CA GLU A 152 2.12 4.52 -2.34
C GLU A 152 1.25 5.48 -1.52
N ALA A 153 1.28 6.77 -1.82
CA ALA A 153 0.41 7.76 -1.19
C ALA A 153 -1.07 7.39 -1.36
N ARG A 154 -1.48 6.99 -2.57
CA ARG A 154 -2.84 6.50 -2.84
C ARG A 154 -3.17 5.20 -2.10
N ARG A 155 -2.19 4.31 -1.88
CA ARG A 155 -2.38 3.09 -1.10
C ARG A 155 -2.61 3.42 0.37
N LEU A 156 -1.76 4.25 0.96
CA LEU A 156 -1.89 4.72 2.34
C LEU A 156 -3.20 5.47 2.55
N GLU A 157 -3.59 6.34 1.62
CA GLU A 157 -4.87 7.05 1.69
C GLU A 157 -6.06 6.07 1.65
N ARG A 158 -6.01 5.07 0.77
CA ARG A 158 -7.05 4.03 0.69
C ARG A 158 -7.10 3.20 1.97
N GLU A 159 -5.96 2.88 2.57
CA GLU A 159 -5.87 2.14 3.83
C GLU A 159 -6.40 2.97 5.00
N ALA A 160 -6.05 4.26 5.08
CA ALA A 160 -6.55 5.19 6.08
C ALA A 160 -8.08 5.36 5.97
N ARG A 161 -8.61 5.53 4.74
CA ARG A 161 -10.06 5.58 4.49
C ARG A 161 -10.74 4.29 4.95
N ARG A 162 -10.22 3.12 4.57
CA ARG A 162 -10.76 1.83 5.00
C ARG A 162 -10.76 1.66 6.53
N HIS A 163 -9.70 2.12 7.20
CA HIS A 163 -9.62 2.06 8.66
C HIS A 163 -10.67 2.97 9.31
N ARG A 164 -10.84 4.18 8.78
CA ARG A 164 -11.86 5.13 9.23
C ARG A 164 -13.28 4.57 9.04
N ASP A 165 -13.60 4.05 7.85
CA ASP A 165 -14.92 3.49 7.53
C ASP A 165 -15.25 2.23 8.35
N ARG A 166 -14.24 1.46 8.74
CA ARG A 166 -14.41 0.33 9.67
C ARG A 166 -14.72 0.82 11.09
N GLY A 167 -13.93 1.77 11.60
CA GLY A 167 -14.14 2.35 12.91
C GLY A 167 -15.54 2.98 13.08
N ASP A 168 -16.00 3.71 12.06
CA ASP A 168 -17.34 4.33 12.08
C ASP A 168 -18.46 3.29 12.08
N ARG A 169 -18.34 2.20 11.29
CA ARG A 169 -19.30 1.09 11.32
C ARG A 169 -19.32 0.38 12.67
N ASP A 170 -18.16 0.12 13.25
CA ASP A 170 -18.08 -0.56 14.54
C ASP A 170 -18.64 0.32 15.67
N ARG A 171 -18.41 1.64 15.61
CA ARG A 171 -19.01 2.59 16.55
C ARG A 171 -20.54 2.60 16.44
N ARG A 172 -21.10 2.64 15.22
CA ARG A 172 -22.55 2.57 15.01
C ARG A 172 -23.15 1.29 15.59
N LYS A 173 -22.52 0.13 15.33
CA LYS A 173 -22.96 -1.16 15.89
C LYS A 173 -22.94 -1.20 17.42
N ARG A 174 -21.97 -0.52 18.06
CA ARG A 174 -21.94 -0.42 19.53
C ARG A 174 -23.10 0.43 20.05
N ILE A 175 -23.37 1.57 19.43
CA ILE A 175 -24.49 2.45 19.79
C ILE A 175 -25.82 1.72 19.64
N GLU A 176 -26.01 0.98 18.54
CA GLU A 176 -27.21 0.18 18.30
C GLU A 176 -27.42 -0.86 19.41
N LYS A 177 -26.38 -1.61 19.78
CA LYS A 177 -26.45 -2.59 20.89
C LYS A 177 -26.71 -1.94 22.24
N GLU A 178 -26.14 -0.77 22.51
CA GLU A 178 -26.40 -0.03 23.75
C GLU A 178 -27.83 0.49 23.81
N PHE A 179 -28.35 0.96 22.67
CA PHE A 179 -29.75 1.38 22.54
C PHE A 179 -30.71 0.20 22.74
N GLU A 180 -30.48 -0.94 22.08
CA GLU A 180 -31.29 -2.15 22.26
C GLU A 180 -31.37 -2.55 23.74
N ARG A 181 -30.23 -2.58 24.43
CA ARG A 181 -30.19 -2.89 25.87
C ARG A 181 -30.96 -1.87 26.72
N ALA A 182 -30.83 -0.58 26.39
CA ALA A 182 -31.57 0.48 27.09
C ALA A 182 -33.09 0.35 26.86
N VAL A 183 -33.50 0.02 25.64
CA VAL A 183 -34.90 -0.23 25.28
C VAL A 183 -35.44 -1.45 26.02
N GLU A 184 -34.71 -2.58 26.01
CA GLU A 184 -35.11 -3.80 26.70
C GLU A 184 -35.27 -3.58 28.21
N SER A 185 -34.33 -2.85 28.83
CA SER A 185 -34.42 -2.45 30.23
C SER A 185 -35.60 -1.53 30.50
N GLY A 186 -35.86 -0.55 29.62
CA GLY A 186 -36.97 0.39 29.75
C GLY A 186 -38.34 -0.29 29.62
N VAL A 187 -38.49 -1.17 28.63
CA VAL A 187 -39.70 -1.96 28.40
C VAL A 187 -39.97 -2.88 29.59
N SER A 188 -38.94 -3.56 30.09
CA SER A 188 -39.07 -4.43 31.27
C SER A 188 -39.54 -3.65 32.49
N ALA A 189 -38.99 -2.46 32.73
CA ALA A 189 -39.42 -1.59 33.82
C ALA A 189 -40.88 -1.12 33.66
N LEU A 190 -41.30 -0.78 32.43
CA LEU A 190 -42.69 -0.41 32.14
C LEU A 190 -43.66 -1.57 32.35
N LEU A 191 -43.33 -2.78 31.87
CA LEU A 191 -44.14 -3.97 32.09
C LEU A 191 -44.24 -4.33 33.58
N GLN A 192 -43.16 -4.18 34.33
CA GLN A 192 -43.15 -4.39 35.78
C GLN A 192 -43.99 -3.33 36.52
N ALA A 193 -43.97 -2.08 36.07
CA ALA A 193 -44.83 -1.03 36.63
C ALA A 193 -46.32 -1.29 36.30
N ALA A 194 -46.62 -1.70 35.07
CA ALA A 194 -47.97 -2.02 34.63
C ALA A 194 -48.56 -3.19 35.43
N THR A 195 -47.81 -4.28 35.61
CA THR A 195 -48.22 -5.43 36.43
C THR A 195 -48.45 -5.05 37.90
N LYS A 196 -47.59 -4.20 38.47
CA LYS A 196 -47.77 -3.67 39.83
C LYS A 196 -49.04 -2.84 39.97
N HIS A 197 -49.38 -2.03 38.96
CA HIS A 197 -50.62 -1.25 38.94
C HIS A 197 -51.86 -2.14 38.76
N LEU A 198 -51.77 -3.19 37.94
CA LEU A 198 -52.82 -4.20 37.80
C LEU A 198 -53.09 -4.92 39.12
N ASP A 199 -52.08 -5.48 39.79
CA ASP A 199 -52.24 -6.17 41.10
C ASP A 199 -52.91 -5.27 42.15
N LYS A 200 -52.51 -3.99 42.19
CA LYS A 200 -53.13 -3.00 43.10
C LYS A 200 -54.59 -2.71 42.77
N ALA A 201 -54.97 -2.74 41.50
CA ALA A 201 -56.36 -2.57 41.08
C ALA A 201 -57.19 -3.83 41.39
N THR A 202 -56.65 -5.03 41.16
CA THR A 202 -57.35 -6.29 41.41
C THR A 202 -57.59 -6.54 42.90
N ARG A 203 -56.63 -6.20 43.78
CA ARG A 203 -56.82 -6.29 45.25
C ARG A 203 -57.88 -5.36 45.81
N ARG A 204 -58.31 -4.33 45.07
CA ARG A 204 -59.45 -3.49 45.48
C ARG A 204 -60.81 -4.17 45.25
N ASP A 205 -60.89 -5.14 44.34
CA ASP A 205 -62.13 -5.84 43.98
C ASP A 205 -62.32 -7.19 44.70
N GLU A 206 -61.36 -7.65 45.51
CA GLU A 206 -61.52 -8.83 46.37
C GLU A 206 -62.25 -8.50 47.68
N GLY A 207 -63.52 -8.11 47.57
CA GLY A 207 -64.50 -8.33 48.65
C GLY A 207 -64.97 -9.79 48.63
N PRO A 208 -65.55 -10.34 49.73
CA PRO A 208 -66.17 -11.65 49.71
C PRO A 208 -67.16 -11.73 48.54
N LEU A 209 -66.96 -12.71 47.64
CA LEU A 209 -67.83 -12.90 46.48
C LEU A 209 -69.29 -12.95 46.97
N PRO A 210 -70.20 -12.12 46.42
CA PRO A 210 -71.59 -12.12 46.86
C PRO A 210 -72.20 -13.52 46.69
N ASP A 211 -72.97 -13.97 47.68
CA ASP A 211 -73.64 -15.29 47.68
C ASP A 211 -74.75 -15.32 46.63
N THR A 212 -74.33 -15.51 45.38
CA THR A 212 -75.18 -15.69 44.22
C THR A 212 -75.31 -17.18 43.90
N GLU A 213 -76.42 -17.54 43.27
CA GLU A 213 -76.71 -18.92 42.87
C GLU A 213 -75.60 -19.53 42.00
N PHE A 214 -74.98 -18.71 41.15
CA PHE A 214 -73.83 -19.08 40.33
C PHE A 214 -72.58 -19.43 41.16
N ASN A 215 -72.24 -18.62 42.16
CA ASN A 215 -71.09 -18.89 43.04
C ASN A 215 -71.27 -20.18 43.85
N ARG A 216 -72.50 -20.48 44.30
CA ARG A 216 -72.84 -21.77 44.91
C ARG A 216 -72.73 -22.94 43.93
N TYR A 217 -73.14 -22.76 42.68
CA TYR A 217 -72.99 -23.77 41.65
C TYR A 217 -71.50 -24.10 41.38
N VAL A 218 -70.65 -23.08 41.24
CA VAL A 218 -69.20 -23.25 41.00
C VAL A 218 -68.49 -23.91 42.18
N ALA A 219 -68.83 -23.52 43.42
CA ALA A 219 -68.28 -24.14 44.63
C ALA A 219 -68.66 -25.62 44.73
N ARG A 220 -69.91 -25.96 44.43
CA ARG A 220 -70.40 -27.35 44.38
C ARG A 220 -69.71 -28.17 43.28
N LYS A 221 -69.42 -27.57 42.13
CA LYS A 221 -68.76 -28.25 41.00
C LYS A 221 -67.27 -28.51 41.23
N LYS A 222 -66.59 -27.67 42.01
CA LYS A 222 -65.19 -27.90 42.43
C LYS A 222 -65.02 -29.03 43.47
N GLY A 223 -66.11 -29.51 44.09
CA GLY A 223 -66.07 -30.52 45.16
C GLY A 223 -66.38 -31.99 44.76
N GLY A 224 -66.54 -32.32 43.47
CA GLY A 224 -66.79 -33.71 43.00
C GLY A 224 -65.70 -34.21 42.03
N PRO A 225 -65.42 -35.53 41.93
CA PRO A 225 -64.24 -36.02 41.22
C PRO A 225 -64.51 -36.21 39.73
N THR A 226 -64.06 -35.28 38.89
CA THR A 226 -63.78 -35.47 37.45
C THR A 226 -62.94 -34.26 37.01
N GLY A 227 -61.76 -34.39 36.41
CA GLY A 227 -61.46 -35.24 35.26
C GLY A 227 -61.87 -34.52 33.97
N ALA A 228 -61.17 -33.43 33.59
CA ALA A 228 -61.16 -32.85 32.25
C ALA A 228 -60.07 -31.77 32.17
N ARG A 229 -58.84 -32.16 31.83
CA ARG A 229 -57.79 -31.23 31.41
C ARG A 229 -57.96 -31.04 29.90
N VAL A 230 -58.46 -29.88 29.50
CA VAL A 230 -58.48 -29.44 28.10
C VAL A 230 -57.04 -29.22 27.67
N GLY A 231 -56.64 -29.93 26.62
CA GLY A 231 -55.35 -29.80 25.97
C GLY A 231 -55.33 -28.69 24.93
N ASP A 232 -54.11 -28.22 24.72
CA ASP A 232 -53.45 -27.90 23.44
C ASP A 232 -54.00 -26.76 22.56
N VAL A 233 -53.23 -25.66 22.55
CA VAL A 233 -53.16 -24.61 21.52
C VAL A 233 -51.70 -24.13 21.53
N GLY A 234 -50.90 -24.16 20.47
CA GLY A 234 -51.02 -24.74 19.15
C GLY A 234 -49.62 -24.67 18.51
N ASP A 235 -49.31 -25.67 17.69
CA ASP A 235 -48.14 -25.74 16.82
C ASP A 235 -48.56 -25.28 15.41
N GLY A 236 -47.78 -24.43 14.76
CA GLY A 236 -48.19 -23.84 13.47
C GLY A 236 -47.23 -22.80 12.91
N ASP A 237 -46.02 -23.25 12.57
CA ASP A 237 -45.08 -22.58 11.68
C ASP A 237 -45.69 -22.28 10.29
N GLY A 238 -45.26 -21.17 9.69
CA GLY A 238 -45.20 -21.06 8.24
C GLY A 238 -46.14 -20.06 7.56
N ARG A 239 -45.56 -18.91 7.20
CA ARG A 239 -45.92 -18.01 6.10
C ARG A 239 -47.00 -16.94 6.36
N GLY A 240 -46.53 -15.78 6.84
CA GLY A 240 -47.18 -14.50 6.55
C GLY A 240 -46.94 -14.03 5.09
N PRO A 241 -47.78 -13.14 4.55
CA PRO A 241 -47.83 -12.82 3.12
C PRO A 241 -46.65 -11.93 2.69
N ARG A 242 -45.98 -12.29 1.59
CA ARG A 242 -44.89 -11.48 1.02
C ARG A 242 -45.45 -10.36 0.14
N VAL A 243 -45.10 -9.12 0.48
CA VAL A 243 -45.26 -7.95 -0.37
C VAL A 243 -44.14 -7.96 -1.41
N ARG A 244 -44.52 -7.99 -2.69
CA ARG A 244 -43.64 -7.91 -3.84
C ARG A 244 -43.36 -6.44 -4.11
N VAL A 245 -42.10 -6.03 -4.07
CA VAL A 245 -41.65 -4.71 -4.54
C VAL A 245 -40.79 -4.99 -5.76
N ASP A 246 -41.32 -4.62 -6.92
CA ASP A 246 -40.56 -4.65 -8.17
C ASP A 246 -39.51 -3.53 -8.11
N HIS A 247 -38.26 -3.89 -8.41
CA HIS A 247 -37.16 -2.95 -8.52
C HIS A 247 -36.66 -3.04 -9.97
N ASP A 248 -37.03 -2.06 -10.78
CA ASP A 248 -36.37 -1.76 -12.04
C ASP A 248 -35.05 -1.05 -11.70
N GLU A 249 -33.92 -1.64 -12.06
CA GLU A 249 -32.70 -0.91 -12.41
C GLU A 249 -31.92 -1.72 -13.47
N ASP A 250 -31.95 -1.20 -14.69
CA ASP A 250 -30.95 -1.44 -15.73
C ASP A 250 -29.58 -0.96 -15.24
N PHE A 251 -28.57 -1.84 -15.17
CA PHE A 251 -27.16 -1.46 -15.25
C PHE A 251 -26.31 -2.61 -15.80
N ASP A 252 -25.96 -2.46 -17.08
CA ASP A 252 -24.88 -3.03 -17.89
C ASP A 252 -23.92 -4.07 -17.26
N ASP A 253 -24.12 -5.33 -17.67
CA ASP A 253 -23.17 -6.44 -17.56
C ASP A 253 -22.22 -6.48 -18.78
N GLU A 254 -21.14 -5.68 -18.78
CA GLU A 254 -20.08 -5.84 -19.81
C GLU A 254 -18.62 -5.87 -19.31
N ASP A 255 -18.34 -5.79 -18.00
CA ASP A 255 -16.94 -5.66 -17.51
C ASP A 255 -16.36 -6.86 -16.73
N GLU A 256 -17.05 -7.99 -16.63
CA GLU A 256 -16.55 -9.16 -15.87
C GLU A 256 -15.81 -10.23 -16.69
N ARG A 257 -15.77 -10.14 -18.02
CA ARG A 257 -15.11 -11.18 -18.86
C ARG A 257 -13.61 -10.98 -19.08
N GLU A 258 -13.04 -9.81 -18.81
CA GLU A 258 -11.58 -9.61 -18.97
C GLU A 258 -10.73 -10.03 -17.76
N ARG A 259 -11.32 -10.19 -16.57
CA ARG A 259 -10.54 -10.51 -15.34
C ARG A 259 -10.19 -11.99 -15.16
N ARG A 260 -10.81 -12.90 -15.92
CA ARG A 260 -10.52 -14.35 -15.84
C ARG A 260 -9.50 -14.84 -16.88
N GLY A 261 -9.13 -14.03 -17.87
CA GLY A 261 -8.19 -14.41 -18.93
C GLY A 261 -6.69 -14.23 -18.59
N SER A 262 -6.33 -13.36 -17.64
CA SER A 262 -4.93 -12.95 -17.44
C SER A 262 -4.18 -13.69 -16.31
N SER A 263 -4.84 -14.57 -15.54
CA SER A 263 -4.18 -15.34 -14.47
C SER A 263 -3.58 -16.69 -14.91
N ARG A 264 -3.64 -17.06 -16.20
CA ARG A 264 -3.07 -18.33 -16.70
C ARG A 264 -1.72 -18.21 -17.43
N LYS A 265 -1.09 -17.03 -17.50
CA LYS A 265 0.19 -16.83 -18.22
C LYS A 265 1.44 -16.63 -17.32
N LEU A 266 1.38 -16.96 -16.03
CA LEU A 266 2.53 -16.83 -15.11
C LEU A 266 3.04 -18.15 -14.50
N ARG A 267 2.70 -19.29 -15.10
CA ARG A 267 3.35 -20.57 -14.80
C ARG A 267 3.54 -21.39 -16.07
N ARG A 268 4.58 -21.09 -16.83
CA ARG A 268 5.37 -22.03 -17.64
C ARG A 268 6.63 -21.34 -18.13
#